data_AF-A0A1S2KEP6-F1
#
_entry.id   AF-A0A1S2KEP6-F1
#
_cell.length_a   1.000
_cell.length_b   1.000
_cell.length_c   1.000
_cell.angle_alpha   90.00
_cell.angle_beta   90.00
_cell.angle_gamma   90.00
#
_symmetry.space_group_name_H-M   'P 1'
#
loop_
_entity.id
_entity.type
_entity.pdbx_description
1 polymer ?
#
loop_
_entity_poly.entity_id
_entity_poly.type
_entity_poly.pdbx_seq_one_letter_code
_entity_poly.pdbx_strand_id
1 'polypeptide(L)' 'MDAGGMTRLMTFRDAPPVVYTEGLHSGQLIDDPGLVCLYRESYDLLRAAALPPEASLAMVEEAAEDFRDGTHRH' A
#
# COMPACT_ATOMS: atom_id res chain seq x y z
N MET A 1 19.70 -7.23 12.03
CA MET A 1 18.27 -7.18 11.72
C MET A 1 17.57 -7.17 13.07
N ASP A 2 17.26 -5.98 13.59
CA ASP A 2 16.48 -5.91 14.84
C ASP A 2 15.13 -6.57 14.57
N ALA A 3 14.79 -7.52 15.44
CA ALA A 3 13.60 -8.33 15.33
C ALA A 3 12.37 -7.51 15.73
N GLY A 4 11.38 -7.44 14.84
CA GLY A 4 10.00 -7.07 15.17
C GLY A 4 9.78 -5.61 15.57
N GLY A 5 9.89 -4.70 14.61
CA GLY A 5 9.34 -3.35 14.76
C GLY A 5 7.97 -3.19 14.10
N MET A 6 7.11 -2.33 14.64
CA MET A 6 5.84 -1.95 14.02
C MET A 6 6.03 -0.71 13.14
N THR A 7 5.37 -0.64 11.99
CA THR A 7 5.34 0.56 11.14
C THR A 7 3.91 0.96 10.80
N ARG A 8 3.47 2.14 11.24
CA ARG A 8 2.13 2.65 11.00
C ARG A 8 2.16 3.89 10.11
N LEU A 9 1.53 3.82 8.95
CA LEU A 9 1.21 4.98 8.13
C LEU A 9 -0.01 5.70 8.73
N MET A 10 0.11 6.98 9.03
CA MET A 10 -0.93 7.79 9.66
C MET A 10 -1.36 8.90 8.72
N THR A 11 -2.66 8.98 8.43
CA THR A 11 -3.26 10.02 7.59
C THR A 11 -4.18 10.88 8.43
N PHE A 12 -4.15 12.19 8.18
CA PHE A 12 -4.94 13.17 8.92
C PHE A 12 -5.77 14.00 7.94
N ARG A 13 -6.91 14.54 8.41
CA ARG A 13 -7.79 15.37 7.59
C ARG A 13 -7.13 16.71 7.22
N ASP A 14 -6.46 17.33 8.19
CA ASP A 14 -5.97 18.72 8.10
C ASP A 14 -4.44 18.80 8.28
N ALA A 15 -3.72 17.69 8.12
CA ALA A 15 -2.26 17.64 8.23
C ALA A 15 -1.65 16.63 7.24
N PRO A 16 -0.38 16.84 6.82
CA PRO A 16 0.34 15.89 5.98
C PRO A 16 0.42 14.50 6.64
N PRO A 17 0.47 13.42 5.83
CA PRO A 17 0.67 12.09 6.36
C PRO A 17 2.05 11.94 6.99
N VAL A 18 2.15 11.09 8.00
CA VAL A 18 3.41 10.76 8.69
C VAL A 18 3.51 9.26 8.87
N VAL A 19 4.73 8.78 9.16
CA VAL A 19 4.98 7.37 9.49
C VAL A 19 5.48 7.29 10.92
N TYR A 20 4.90 6.39 11.70
CA TYR A 20 5.41 6.02 13.00
C TYR A 20 6.08 4.64 12.93
N THR A 21 7.33 4.56 13.36
CA THR A 21 8.04 3.28 13.51
C THR A 21 8.34 3.04 14.98
N GLU A 22 8.12 1.82 15.45
CA GLU A 22 8.42 1.39 16.81
C GLU A 22 9.41 0.23 16.78
N GLY A 23 10.50 0.37 17.52
CA GLY A 23 11.43 -0.70 17.87
C GLY A 23 11.34 -1.05 19.34
N LEU A 24 12.15 -2.02 19.78
CA LEU A 24 12.06 -2.60 21.13
C LEU A 24 12.13 -1.58 22.28
N HIS A 25 12.87 -0.49 22.09
CA HIS A 25 13.10 0.54 23.11
C HIS A 25 12.95 1.97 22.59
N SER A 26 12.43 2.15 21.37
CA SER A 26 12.35 3.47 20.74
C SER A 26 11.17 3.58 19.79
N GLY A 27 10.61 4.78 19.70
CA GLY A 27 9.67 5.17 18.66
C GLY A 27 10.23 6.33 17.86
N GLN A 28 9.94 6.38 16.56
CA GLN A 28 10.32 7.48 15.69
C GLN A 28 9.11 7.91 14.85
N LEU A 29 8.88 9.21 14.80
CA LEU A 29 7.95 9.84 13.88
C LEU A 29 8.73 10.38 12.69
N ILE A 30 8.28 10.05 11.49
CA ILE A 30 8.87 10.46 10.22
C ILE A 30 7.86 11.35 9.50
N ASP A 31 8.23 12.61 9.28
CA ASP A 31 7.44 13.65 8.63
C ASP A 31 8.07 14.17 7.32
N ASP A 32 9.29 13.74 6.98
CA ASP A 32 9.90 14.01 5.69
C ASP A 32 9.05 13.43 4.55
N PRO A 33 8.54 14.25 3.63
CA PRO A 33 7.61 13.79 2.59
C PRO A 33 8.22 12.72 1.66
N GLY A 34 9.53 12.78 1.40
CA GLY A 34 10.22 11.80 0.57
C GLY A 34 10.25 10.42 1.23
N LEU A 35 10.63 10.37 2.51
CA LEU A 35 10.61 9.14 3.29
C LEU A 35 9.20 8.60 3.49
N VAL A 36 8.22 9.46 3.79
CA VAL A 36 6.81 9.05 3.93
C VAL A 36 6.30 8.40 2.64
N CYS A 37 6.69 8.92 1.47
CA CYS A 37 6.33 8.34 0.17
C CYS A 37 6.89 6.91 0.01
N LEU A 38 8.17 6.70 0.32
CA LEU A 38 8.82 5.38 0.22
C LEU A 38 8.18 4.34 1.13
N TYR A 39 7.85 4.72 2.37
CA TYR A 39 7.14 3.85 3.31
C TYR A 39 5.74 3.50 2.82
N ARG A 40 5.03 4.47 2.24
CA ARG A 40 3.70 4.23 1.66
C ARG A 40 3.75 3.25 0.49
N GLU A 41 4.70 3.41 -0.43
CA GLU A 41 4.88 2.49 -1.55
C GLU A 41 5.14 1.06 -1.06
N SER A 42 6.04 0.90 -0.08
CA SER A 42 6.32 -0.41 0.53
C SER A 42 5.08 -1.02 1.19
N TYR A 43 4.29 -0.20 1.90
CA TYR A 43 3.04 -0.64 2.53
C TYR A 43 1.99 -1.06 1.49
N ASP A 44 1.84 -0.28 0.42
CA ASP A 44 0.86 -0.57 -0.64
C ASP A 44 1.20 -1.88 -1.37
N LEU A 45 2.49 -2.16 -1.62
CA LEU A 45 2.95 -3.43 -2.18
C LEU A 45 2.64 -4.62 -1.26
N LEU A 46 2.94 -4.49 0.04
CA LEU A 46 2.61 -5.53 1.03
C LEU A 46 1.11 -5.77 1.10
N ARG A 47 0.32 -4.69 1.08
CA ARG A 47 -1.15 -4.76 1.09
C ARG A 47 -1.69 -5.43 -0.18
N ALA A 48 -1.13 -5.12 -1.35
CA ALA A 48 -1.52 -5.75 -2.61
C ALA A 48 -1.23 -7.26 -2.61
N ALA A 49 -0.05 -7.67 -2.11
CA ALA A 49 0.30 -9.08 -2.01
C ALA A 49 -0.53 -9.85 -0.96
N ALA A 50 -1.08 -9.15 0.04
CA ALA A 50 -1.96 -9.75 1.04
C ALA A 50 -3.42 -9.93 0.55
N LEU A 51 -3.82 -9.25 -0.53
CA LEU A 51 -5.09 -9.53 -1.22
C LEU A 51 -4.97 -10.85 -2.00
N PRO A 52 -6.05 -11.64 -2.16
CA PRO A 52 -6.00 -12.89 -2.94
C PRO A 52 -5.53 -12.62 -4.38
N PRO A 53 -4.34 -13.09 -4.77
CA PRO A 53 -3.81 -12.83 -6.11
C PRO A 53 -4.73 -13.35 -7.21
N GLU A 54 -5.41 -14.47 -6.97
CA GLU A 54 -6.30 -15.13 -7.92
C GLU A 54 -7.55 -14.29 -8.19
N ALA A 55 -8.10 -13.63 -7.17
CA ALA A 55 -9.26 -12.76 -7.33
C ALA A 55 -8.90 -11.51 -8.14
N SER A 56 -7.72 -10.95 -7.91
CA SER A 56 -7.22 -9.79 -8.68
C SER A 56 -6.93 -10.18 -10.14
N LEU A 57 -6.33 -11.35 -10.35
CA LEU A 57 -6.02 -11.87 -11.69
C LEU A 57 -7.30 -12.10 -12.50
N ALA A 58 -8.31 -12.75 -11.91
CA ALA A 58 -9.60 -12.99 -12.57
C ALA A 58 -10.26 -11.68 -13.03
N MET A 59 -10.23 -10.62 -12.20
CA MET A 59 -10.76 -9.30 -12.57
C MET A 59 -9.99 -8.66 -13.72
N VAL A 60 -8.66 -8.79 -13.75
CA VAL A 60 -7.82 -8.23 -14.82
C VAL A 60 -8.00 -8.99 -16.13
N GLU A 61 -8.11 -10.32 -16.05
CA GLU A 61 -8.37 -11.18 -17.22
C GLU A 61 -9.75 -10.88 -17.83
N GLU A 62 -10.80 -10.77 -17.01
CA GLU A 62 -12.15 -10.37 -17.44
C GLU A 62 -12.12 -9.00 -18.15
N ALA A 63 -11.49 -7.99 -17.55
CA ALA A 63 -11.39 -6.66 -18.16
C ALA A 63 -10.59 -6.67 -19.48
N ALA A 64 -9.56 -7.51 -19.60
CA ALA A 64 -8.78 -7.65 -20.81
C ALA A 64 -9.53 -8.42 -21.91
N GLU A 65 -10.34 -9.41 -21.55
CA GLU A 65 -11.26 -10.12 -22.45
C GLU A 65 -12.33 -9.17 -22.97
N ASP A 66 -13.00 -8.39 -22.11
CA ASP A 66 -13.98 -7.37 -22.50
C ASP A 66 -13.40 -6.34 -23.49
N PHE A 67 -12.16 -5.93 -23.29
CA PHE A 67 -11.46 -5.00 -24.19
C PHE A 67 -11.13 -5.65 -25.55
N ARG A 68 -10.68 -6.91 -25.56
CA ARG A 68 -10.34 -7.65 -26.79
C ARG A 68 -11.59 -7.98 -27.60
N ASP A 69 -12.67 -8.35 -26.92
CA ASP A 69 -13.93 -8.74 -27.55
C ASP A 69 -14.76 -7.53 -28.00
N GLY A 70 -14.21 -6.31 -27.87
CA GLY A 70 -14.80 -5.08 -28.40
C GLY A 70 -16.17 -4.75 -27.81
N THR A 71 -16.53 -5.35 -26.68
CA THR A 71 -17.84 -5.14 -26.06
C THR A 71 -17.79 -3.86 -25.25
N HIS A 72 -17.99 -2.75 -25.96
CA HIS A 72 -18.44 -1.49 -25.39
C HIS A 72 -19.86 -1.71 -24.84
N ARG A 73 -19.99 -2.36 -23.67
CA ARG A 73 -21.28 -2.48 -22.97
C ARG A 73 -21.62 -1.10 -22.43
N HIS A 74 -22.52 -0.44 -23.14
CA HIS A 74 -23.07 0.86 -22.84
C HIS A 74 -24.01 0.84 -21.63
#